data_AF-A0A970Y7J5-F1
#
_entry.id   AF-A0A970Y7J5-F1
#
_cell.length_a   1.000
_cell.length_b   1.000
_cell.length_c   1.000
_cell.angle_alpha   90.00
_cell.angle_beta   90.00
_cell.angle_gamma   90.00
#
_symmetry.space_group_name_H-M   'P 1'
#
loop_
_entity.id
_entity.type
_entity.pdbx_description
1 polymer ?
#
loop_
_entity_poly.entity_id
_entity_poly.type
_entity_poly.pdbx_seq_one_letter_code
_entity_poly.pdbx_strand_id
1 'polypeptide(L)' 'MELALVGSGEGRWTVAEAIERDLATPVLTLALLVRLAGRDQEDFGARLLAALRREFGGRQLPVSR' A
#
# COMPACT_ATOMS: atom_id res chain seq x y z
N MET A 1 0.55 4.94 25.48
CA MET A 1 1.60 4.47 24.56
C MET A 1 0.97 4.36 23.20
N GLU A 2 1.11 5.43 22.43
CA GLU A 2 0.40 5.71 21.19
C GLU A 2 1.01 4.89 20.04
N LEU A 3 0.37 3.78 19.69
CA LEU A 3 0.66 3.03 18.47
C LEU A 3 -0.40 3.39 17.42
N ALA A 4 -0.37 4.65 16.98
CA ALA A 4 -1.13 5.13 15.85
C ALA A 4 -0.18 5.78 14.83
N LEU A 5 0.90 5.10 14.45
CA LEU A 5 1.69 5.44 13.26
C LEU A 5 0.93 5.04 11.98
N VAL A 6 -0.31 5.52 11.86
CA VAL A 6 -1.15 5.40 10.66
C VAL A 6 -0.70 6.45 9.62
N GLY A 7 0.62 6.63 9.45
CA GLY A 7 1.25 7.56 8.49
C GLY A 7 1.08 9.03 8.87
N SER A 8 2.19 9.76 8.96
CA SER A 8 2.29 11.19 9.33
C SER A 8 1.39 12.15 8.50
N GLY A 9 0.78 11.69 7.41
CA GLY A 9 -0.04 12.54 6.51
C GLY A 9 0.79 13.32 5.49
N GLU A 10 2.11 13.42 5.69
CA GLU A 10 3.08 14.11 4.82
C GLU A 10 2.89 13.80 3.33
N GLY A 11 2.73 12.52 2.94
CA GLY A 11 2.53 12.15 1.54
C GLY A 11 1.24 12.72 0.93
N ARG A 12 0.16 12.86 1.71
CA ARG A 12 -1.09 13.50 1.24
C ARG A 12 -0.91 15.00 1.11
N TRP A 13 -0.25 15.62 2.09
CA TRP A 13 0.07 17.04 2.06
C TRP A 13 0.93 17.39 0.84
N THR A 14 1.98 16.62 0.56
CA THR A 14 2.86 16.86 -0.60
C THR A 14 2.13 16.76 -1.94
N VAL A 15 1.24 15.78 -2.10
CA VAL A 15 0.45 15.65 -3.34
C VAL A 15 -0.56 16.78 -3.48
N ALA A 16 -1.21 17.21 -2.39
CA ALA A 16 -2.12 18.35 -2.40
C ALA A 16 -1.40 19.66 -2.76
N GLU A 17 -0.26 19.93 -2.13
CA GLU A 17 0.57 21.11 -2.43
C GLU A 17 1.07 21.12 -3.88
N ALA A 18 1.41 19.96 -4.43
CA ALA A 18 1.83 19.84 -5.81
C ALA A 18 0.70 20.21 -6.79
N ILE A 19 -0.54 19.85 -6.50
CA ILE A 19 -1.72 20.24 -7.29
C ILE A 19 -1.94 21.75 -7.21
N GLU A 20 -1.86 22.33 -6.00
CA GLU A 20 -2.05 23.77 -5.80
C GLU A 20 -1.00 24.62 -6.54
N ARG A 21 0.18 24.05 -6.81
CA ARG A 21 1.29 24.72 -7.51
C ARG A 21 1.44 24.33 -8.98
N ASP A 22 0.53 23.53 -9.54
CA ASP A 22 0.64 22.96 -10.89
C ASP A 22 1.97 22.20 -11.14
N LEU A 23 2.49 21.53 -10.10
CA LEU A 23 3.72 20.74 -10.16
C LEU A 23 3.44 19.26 -10.39
N ALA A 24 4.04 18.69 -11.44
CA ALA A 24 3.94 17.27 -11.70
C ALA A 24 4.74 16.46 -10.66
N THR A 25 4.04 15.66 -9.85
CA THR A 25 4.64 14.73 -8.86
C THR A 25 4.22 13.27 -9.09
N PRO A 26 4.47 12.70 -10.29
CA PRO A 26 3.92 11.40 -10.68
C PRO A 26 4.34 10.25 -9.76
N VAL A 27 5.61 10.22 -9.32
CA VAL A 27 6.13 9.15 -8.46
C VAL A 27 5.56 9.22 -7.05
N LEU A 28 5.48 10.43 -6.46
CA LEU A 28 4.92 10.63 -5.11
C LEU A 28 3.43 10.35 -5.10
N THR A 29 2.71 10.80 -6.13
CA THR A 29 1.28 10.52 -6.31
C THR A 29 1.03 9.02 -6.42
N LEU A 30 1.79 8.32 -7.27
CA LEU A 30 1.66 6.88 -7.42
C LEU A 30 1.98 6.14 -6.11
N ALA A 31 3.07 6.50 -5.43
CA ALA A 31 3.46 5.89 -4.16
C ALA A 31 2.37 6.07 -3.08
N LEU A 32 1.76 7.25 -3.00
CA LEU A 32 0.64 7.51 -2.10
C LEU A 32 -0.56 6.62 -2.44
N LEU A 33 -0.95 6.54 -3.72
CA LEU A 33 -2.10 5.75 -4.17
C LEU A 33 -1.90 4.25 -3.88
N VAL A 34 -0.72 3.69 -4.16
CA VAL A 34 -0.40 2.29 -3.85
C VAL A 34 -0.48 2.03 -2.35
N ARG A 35 0.02 2.94 -1.52
CA ARG A 35 -0.07 2.81 -0.07
C ARG A 35 -1.51 2.87 0.44
N LEU A 36 -2.36 3.69 -0.16
CA LEU A 36 -3.78 3.76 0.19
C LEU A 36 -4.55 2.53 -0.26
N ALA A 37 -4.26 2.01 -1.46
CA ALA A 37 -4.85 0.77 -1.95
C ALA A 37 -4.56 -0.42 -1.03
N GLY A 38 -3.33 -0.49 -0.47
CA GLY A 38 -2.97 -1.53 0.49
C GLY A 38 -3.65 -1.44 1.87
N ARG A 39 -4.41 -0.37 2.16
CA ARG A 39 -5.20 -0.28 3.41
C ARG A 39 -6.55 -0.96 3.30
N ASP A 40 -7.03 -1.19 2.09
CA ASP A 40 -8.29 -1.87 1.86
C ASP A 40 -8.07 -3.39 1.94
N GLN A 41 -8.28 -3.96 3.14
CA GLN A 41 -8.07 -5.38 3.39
C GLN A 41 -9.13 -6.27 2.71
N GLU A 42 -10.20 -5.68 2.17
CA GLU A 42 -11.31 -6.40 1.56
C GLU A 42 -11.22 -6.51 0.02
N ASP A 43 -10.10 -6.08 -0.59
CA ASP A 43 -9.91 -6.26 -2.03
C ASP A 43 -9.75 -7.76 -2.37
N PHE A 44 -10.83 -8.34 -2.91
CA PHE A 44 -10.86 -9.72 -3.41
C PHE A 44 -9.73 -10.00 -4.39
N GLY A 45 -9.39 -9.03 -5.25
CA GLY A 45 -8.29 -9.13 -6.20
C GLY A 45 -6.96 -9.26 -5.49
N ALA A 46 -6.69 -8.42 -4.49
CA ALA A 46 -5.48 -8.49 -3.68
C ALA A 46 -5.35 -9.84 -2.94
N ARG A 47 -6.46 -10.36 -2.40
CA ARG A 47 -6.51 -11.67 -1.72
C ARG A 47 -6.27 -12.83 -2.68
N LEU A 48 -6.88 -12.81 -3.86
CA LEU A 48 -6.66 -13.81 -4.91
C LEU A 48 -5.20 -13.78 -5.39
N LEU A 49 -4.64 -12.59 -5.63
CA LEU A 49 -3.25 -12.43 -6.04
C LEU A 49 -2.27 -12.93 -4.97
N ALA A 50 -2.58 -12.71 -3.68
CA ALA A 50 -1.81 -13.22 -2.56
C ALA A 50 -1.87 -14.76 -2.49
N ALA A 51 -3.04 -15.36 -2.71
CA ALA A 51 -3.20 -16.82 -2.78
C ALA A 51 -2.40 -17.42 -3.95
N LEU A 52 -2.47 -16.83 -5.15
CA LEU A 52 -1.69 -17.28 -6.31
C LEU A 52 -0.18 -17.15 -6.08
N ARG A 53 0.29 -16.05 -5.48
CA ARG A 53 1.70 -15.90 -5.07
C ARG A 53 2.13 -16.91 -4.02
N ARG A 54 1.20 -17.40 -3.19
CA ARG A 54 1.47 -18.44 -2.20
C ARG A 54 1.59 -19.81 -2.87
N GLU A 55 0.64 -20.17 -3.73
CA GLU A 55 0.62 -21.48 -4.40
C GLU A 55 1.73 -21.64 -5.45
N PHE A 56 2.00 -20.59 -6.24
CA PHE A 56 2.97 -20.65 -7.34
C PHE A 56 4.33 -19.98 -7.04
N GLY A 57 4.44 -19.23 -5.94
CA GLY A 57 5.65 -18.45 -5.60
C GLY A 57 6.65 -19.15 -4.67
N GLY A 58 6.46 -20.42 -4.32
CA GLY A 58 7.47 -21.25 -3.65
C GLY A 58 7.59 -21.11 -2.12
N ARG A 59 6.62 -20.50 -1.43
CA ARG A 59 6.62 -20.48 0.05
C ARG A 59 5.95 -21.74 0.63
N GLN A 60 6.76 -22.71 1.07
CA GLN A 60 6.28 -23.83 1.87
C GLN A 60 5.78 -23.33 3.24
N LEU A 61 4.60 -23.80 3.67
CA LEU A 61 4.18 -23.68 5.06
C LEU A 61 5.21 -24.42 5.94
N PRO A 62 5.66 -23.86 7.07
CA PRO A 62 6.39 -24.66 8.05
C PRO A 62 5.47 -25.80 8.48
N VAL A 63 5.91 -27.03 8.21
CA VAL A 63 5.24 -28.23 8.72
C VAL A 63 5.46 -28.24 10.22
N SER A 64 4.45 -27.86 11.00
CA SER A 64 4.45 -28.07 12.45
C SER A 64 4.36 -29.57 12.70
N ARG A 65 5.43 -30.12 13.28
CA ARG A 65 5.47 -31.46 13.90
C ARG A 65 4.72 -31.46 15.21
#